data_AF-A0A1H9BBS2-F1
#
_entry.id   AF-A0A1H9BBS2-F1
#
_cell.length_a   1.000
_cell.length_b   1.000
_cell.length_c   1.000
_cell.angle_alpha   90.00
_cell.angle_beta   90.00
_cell.angle_gamma   90.00
#
_symmetry.space_group_name_H-M   'P 1'
#
loop_
_entity.id
_entity.type
_entity.pdbx_description
1 polymer ?
#
loop_
_entity_poly.entity_id
_entity_poly.type
_entity_poly.pdbx_seq_one_letter_code
_entity_poly.pdbx_strand_id
1 'polypeptide(L)'
;MVEYSIAPFNAVPADQGQVLPKSGTGICDRIQAIHDRIHTSARRWGRAPEEIQLLAVSKTHPAQAITTALACGQRAFGENYVSELTTKAQALAGQDLSWHFIGAIQSNKTRTLATIAQWVHGVDRVSIARRLNDQRPDGLPPLQVCIQVNISGETSKSGIDDASLPALAETLAELPRLRLRGLMTIPAPSDDFDIQRRAFARLRQAQDDLIRRGHDLDTLSMGMSDDLEAAIAEGATLVRVGTAIFGRRSG
;
A
#
# COMPACT_ATOMS: atom_id res chain seq x y z
N MET A 1 -6.46 -11.50 36.66
CA MET A 1 -5.12 -11.69 36.06
C MET A 1 -5.19 -12.96 35.24
N VAL A 2 -5.22 -12.83 33.91
CA VAL A 2 -5.20 -13.98 33.01
C VAL A 2 -3.80 -13.96 32.39
N GLU A 3 -2.95 -14.90 32.81
CA GLU A 3 -1.62 -15.11 32.24
C GLU A 3 -1.76 -15.64 30.81
N TYR A 4 -1.30 -14.86 29.83
CA TYR A 4 -1.08 -15.35 28.48
C TYR A 4 0.25 -16.11 28.45
N SER A 5 0.17 -17.43 28.34
CA SER A 5 1.33 -18.31 28.14
C SER A 5 1.87 -18.10 26.72
N ILE A 6 3.07 -17.55 26.62
CA ILE A 6 3.83 -17.43 25.37
C ILE A 6 4.50 -18.79 25.12
N ALA A 7 4.10 -19.49 24.07
CA ALA A 7 4.73 -20.73 23.65
C ALA A 7 6.20 -20.50 23.21
N PRO A 8 7.13 -21.43 23.48
CA PRO A 8 8.55 -21.20 23.24
C PRO A 8 8.90 -21.18 21.75
N PHE A 9 9.84 -20.30 21.45
CA PHE A 9 10.40 -19.97 20.14
C PHE A 9 11.25 -21.14 19.62
N ASN A 10 10.80 -21.84 18.58
CA ASN A 10 11.66 -22.77 17.85
C ASN A 10 12.59 -21.95 16.93
N ALA A 11 13.90 -22.15 17.10
CA ALA A 11 14.94 -21.49 16.32
C ALA A 11 14.74 -21.73 14.81
N VAL A 12 14.67 -20.63 14.07
CA VAL A 12 14.58 -20.61 12.60
C VAL A 12 15.99 -20.82 12.04
N PRO A 13 16.22 -21.75 11.08
CA PRO A 13 17.52 -21.88 10.45
C PRO A 13 17.86 -20.61 9.66
N ALA A 14 19.13 -20.20 9.73
CA ALA A 14 19.64 -19.02 9.06
C ALA A 14 19.30 -19.02 7.56
N ASP A 15 18.70 -17.93 7.11
CA ASP A 15 18.31 -17.68 5.72
C ASP A 15 19.57 -17.65 4.83
N GLN A 16 19.69 -18.62 3.94
CA GLN A 16 20.73 -18.63 2.93
C GLN A 16 20.33 -17.62 1.85
N GLY A 17 20.98 -16.45 1.90
CA GLY A 17 20.90 -15.32 0.98
C GLY A 17 20.11 -15.55 -0.30
N GLN A 18 18.95 -14.91 -0.38
CA GLN A 18 18.13 -14.85 -1.58
C GLN A 18 18.90 -14.18 -2.72
N VAL A 19 19.17 -14.95 -3.78
CA VAL A 19 19.79 -14.49 -5.01
C VAL A 19 18.81 -13.55 -5.72
N LEU A 20 19.11 -12.24 -5.73
CA LEU A 20 18.46 -11.30 -6.64
C LEU A 20 18.62 -11.81 -8.09
N PRO A 21 17.56 -11.85 -8.92
CA PRO A 21 17.65 -12.36 -10.27
C PRO A 21 18.67 -11.56 -11.11
N LYS A 22 19.48 -12.30 -11.87
CA LYS A 22 20.53 -11.77 -12.76
C LYS A 22 19.95 -10.73 -13.74
N SER A 23 20.75 -9.69 -14.00
CA SER A 23 20.49 -8.64 -14.99
C SER A 23 20.21 -9.25 -16.38
N GLY A 24 18.94 -9.26 -16.80
CA GLY A 24 18.52 -9.78 -18.10
C GLY A 24 17.03 -10.14 -18.23
N THR A 25 16.27 -10.17 -17.13
CA THR A 25 14.85 -10.56 -17.15
C THR A 25 13.92 -9.36 -17.38
N GLY A 26 12.85 -9.55 -18.16
CA GLY A 26 11.90 -8.51 -18.55
C GLY A 26 10.97 -8.05 -17.41
N ILE A 27 10.11 -7.07 -17.66
CA ILE A 27 9.10 -6.62 -16.66
C ILE A 27 8.20 -7.79 -16.22
N CYS A 28 7.78 -8.66 -17.15
CA CYS A 28 6.93 -9.81 -16.82
C CYS A 28 7.62 -10.79 -15.86
N ASP A 29 8.86 -11.17 -16.15
CA ASP A 29 9.62 -12.08 -15.29
C ASP A 29 9.80 -11.53 -13.88
N ARG A 30 10.01 -10.21 -13.78
CA ARG A 30 10.16 -9.54 -12.48
C ARG A 30 8.84 -9.48 -11.72
N ILE A 31 7.72 -9.24 -12.40
CA ILE A 31 6.37 -9.34 -11.79
C ILE A 31 6.13 -10.75 -11.27
N GLN A 32 6.42 -11.78 -12.08
CA GLN A 32 6.26 -13.17 -11.68
C GLN A 32 7.12 -13.51 -10.46
N ALA A 33 8.39 -13.07 -10.44
CA ALA A 33 9.28 -13.28 -9.30
C ALA A 33 8.74 -12.62 -8.02
N ILE A 34 8.09 -11.45 -8.12
CA ILE A 34 7.45 -10.82 -6.96
C ILE A 34 6.20 -11.59 -6.52
N HIS A 35 5.39 -12.10 -7.44
CA HIS A 35 4.28 -12.99 -7.07
C HIS A 35 4.77 -14.25 -6.37
N ASP A 36 5.82 -14.90 -6.87
CA ASP A 36 6.39 -16.09 -6.25
C ASP A 36 6.92 -15.79 -4.84
N ARG A 37 7.55 -14.62 -4.67
CA ARG A 37 8.02 -14.12 -3.36
C ARG A 37 6.86 -13.87 -2.40
N ILE A 38 5.77 -13.23 -2.86
CA ILE A 38 4.55 -13.03 -2.08
C ILE A 38 3.96 -14.38 -1.66
N HIS A 39 3.79 -15.32 -2.60
CA HIS A 39 3.20 -16.63 -2.36
C HIS A 39 4.02 -17.44 -1.34
N THR A 40 5.34 -17.43 -1.49
CA THR A 40 6.26 -18.12 -0.58
C THR A 40 6.16 -17.54 0.82
N SER A 41 6.17 -16.21 0.96
CA SER A 41 6.03 -15.54 2.25
C SER A 41 4.66 -15.78 2.89
N ALA A 42 3.58 -15.67 2.12
CA ALA A 42 2.22 -15.92 2.60
C ALA A 42 2.09 -17.32 3.21
N ARG A 43 2.54 -18.35 2.47
CA ARG A 43 2.51 -19.74 2.93
C ARG A 43 3.38 -19.96 4.17
N ARG A 44 4.55 -19.34 4.22
CA ARG A 44 5.45 -19.40 5.40
C ARG A 44 4.75 -18.90 6.67
N TRP A 45 3.87 -17.92 6.55
CA TRP A 45 3.13 -17.33 7.66
C TRP A 45 1.67 -17.82 7.76
N GLY A 46 1.36 -18.95 7.12
CA GLY A 46 0.05 -19.61 7.25
C GLY A 46 -1.11 -18.83 6.61
N ARG A 47 -0.84 -17.97 5.63
CA ARG A 47 -1.84 -17.15 4.94
C ARG A 47 -2.09 -17.64 3.51
N ALA A 48 -3.29 -17.40 3.00
CA ALA A 48 -3.59 -17.64 1.60
C ALA A 48 -2.92 -16.55 0.73
N PRO A 49 -2.15 -16.90 -0.32
CA PRO A 49 -1.51 -15.91 -1.19
C PRO A 49 -2.47 -14.89 -1.80
N GLU A 50 -3.72 -15.30 -2.05
CA GLU A 50 -4.76 -14.49 -2.68
C GLU A 50 -5.23 -13.32 -1.80
N GLU A 51 -4.94 -13.35 -0.50
CA GLU A 51 -5.19 -12.23 0.43
C GLU A 51 -4.24 -11.04 0.20
N ILE A 52 -3.19 -11.22 -0.62
CA ILE A 52 -2.07 -10.28 -0.71
C ILE A 52 -1.95 -9.79 -2.15
N GLN A 53 -2.35 -8.55 -2.36
CA GLN A 53 -2.30 -7.91 -3.66
C GLN A 53 -0.96 -7.22 -3.89
N LEU A 54 -0.49 -7.29 -5.13
CA LEU A 54 0.68 -6.53 -5.60
C LEU A 54 0.22 -5.20 -6.20
N LEU A 55 0.69 -4.08 -5.62
CA LEU A 55 0.62 -2.77 -6.24
C LEU A 55 1.97 -2.43 -6.91
N ALA A 56 1.98 -2.41 -8.25
CA ALA A 56 3.17 -2.04 -9.02
C ALA A 56 3.40 -0.53 -9.02
N VAL A 57 4.46 -0.05 -8.37
CA VAL A 57 4.75 1.38 -8.23
C VAL A 57 5.53 1.87 -9.46
N SER A 58 4.86 2.61 -10.33
CA SER A 58 5.35 3.01 -11.65
C SER A 58 5.86 4.46 -11.74
N LYS A 59 5.95 5.17 -10.60
CA LYS A 59 6.52 6.53 -10.55
C LYS A 59 7.88 6.58 -11.26
N THR A 60 8.16 7.65 -11.98
CA THR A 60 9.39 7.87 -12.76
C THR A 60 9.61 6.93 -13.95
N HIS A 61 8.70 6.00 -14.25
CA HIS A 61 8.73 5.16 -15.45
C HIS A 61 7.70 5.61 -16.49
N PRO A 62 7.99 5.45 -17.80
CA PRO A 62 7.08 5.87 -18.86
C PRO A 62 5.84 4.97 -18.95
N ALA A 63 4.77 5.46 -19.58
CA ALA A 63 3.54 4.70 -19.81
C ALA A 63 3.78 3.37 -20.56
N GLN A 64 4.80 3.30 -21.42
CA GLN A 64 5.18 2.06 -22.12
C GLN A 64 5.57 0.93 -21.14
N ALA A 65 6.23 1.24 -20.02
CA ALA A 65 6.56 0.23 -19.02
C ALA A 65 5.31 -0.34 -18.35
N ILE A 66 4.27 0.49 -18.19
CA ILE A 66 2.96 0.09 -17.68
C ILE A 66 2.23 -0.76 -18.71
N THR A 67 2.26 -0.40 -20.00
CA THR A 67 1.74 -1.23 -21.09
C THR A 67 2.36 -2.62 -21.09
N THR A 68 3.68 -2.72 -20.90
CA THR A 68 4.35 -4.03 -20.76
C THR A 68 3.83 -4.78 -19.53
N ALA A 69 3.75 -4.14 -18.37
CA ALA A 69 3.24 -4.77 -17.15
C ALA A 69 1.77 -5.25 -17.27
N LEU A 70 0.91 -4.48 -17.97
CA LEU A 70 -0.47 -4.84 -18.28
C LEU A 70 -0.55 -6.12 -19.10
N ALA A 71 0.33 -6.27 -20.09
CA ALA A 71 0.42 -7.48 -20.92
C ALA A 71 0.83 -8.72 -20.10
N CYS A 72 1.50 -8.53 -18.96
CA CYS A 72 1.84 -9.60 -18.02
C CYS A 72 0.73 -9.89 -16.98
N GLY A 73 -0.41 -9.20 -17.04
CA GLY A 73 -1.53 -9.40 -16.11
C GLY A 73 -1.56 -8.46 -14.91
N GLN A 74 -0.58 -7.58 -14.70
CA GLN A 74 -0.66 -6.57 -13.64
C GLN A 74 -1.81 -5.59 -13.93
N ARG A 75 -2.59 -5.22 -12.91
CA ARG A 75 -3.74 -4.31 -13.06
C ARG A 75 -3.70 -3.10 -12.15
N ALA A 76 -3.09 -3.21 -10.97
CA ALA A 76 -3.01 -2.12 -10.00
C ALA A 76 -1.67 -1.38 -10.13
N PHE A 77 -1.72 -0.05 -10.30
CA PHE A 77 -0.53 0.79 -10.44
C PHE A 77 -0.51 1.95 -9.46
N GLY A 78 0.63 2.12 -8.80
CA GLY A 78 0.87 3.15 -7.78
C GLY A 78 1.66 4.33 -8.32
N GLU A 79 1.13 5.54 -8.13
CA GLU A 79 1.80 6.80 -8.49
C GLU A 79 1.98 7.72 -7.28
N ASN A 80 3.11 8.44 -7.25
CA ASN A 80 3.43 9.39 -6.18
C ASN A 80 3.18 10.85 -6.57
N TYR A 81 3.16 11.15 -7.87
CA TYR A 81 3.07 12.52 -8.38
C TYR A 81 1.81 12.68 -9.23
N VAL A 82 0.99 13.68 -8.89
CA VAL A 82 -0.29 13.90 -9.59
C VAL A 82 -0.09 14.25 -11.06
N SER A 83 1.01 14.93 -11.41
CA SER A 83 1.39 15.20 -12.80
C SER A 83 1.62 13.91 -13.59
N GLU A 84 2.46 13.01 -13.07
CA GLU A 84 2.73 11.72 -13.71
C GLU A 84 1.46 10.87 -13.83
N LEU A 85 0.67 10.78 -12.76
CA LEU A 85 -0.61 10.08 -12.77
C LEU A 85 -1.53 10.62 -13.88
N THR A 86 -1.64 11.94 -14.00
CA THR A 86 -2.49 12.57 -15.03
C THR A 86 -2.01 12.22 -16.43
N THR A 87 -0.72 12.39 -16.71
CA THR A 87 -0.13 12.08 -18.01
C THR A 87 -0.30 10.61 -18.38
N LYS A 88 -0.04 9.69 -17.44
CA LYS A 88 -0.16 8.25 -17.67
C LYS A 88 -1.61 7.81 -17.82
N ALA A 89 -2.53 8.34 -17.01
CA ALA A 89 -3.95 8.05 -17.13
C ALA A 89 -4.53 8.51 -18.48
N GLN A 90 -4.08 9.64 -19.00
CA GLN A 90 -4.45 10.09 -20.35
C GLN A 90 -3.88 9.17 -21.43
N ALA A 91 -2.58 8.83 -21.35
CA ALA A 91 -1.92 7.97 -22.32
C ALA A 91 -2.48 6.55 -22.36
N LEU A 92 -3.01 6.06 -21.23
CA LEU A 92 -3.55 4.72 -21.05
C LEU A 92 -5.08 4.72 -20.89
N ALA A 93 -5.75 5.77 -21.36
CA ALA A 93 -7.20 5.85 -21.31
C ALA A 93 -7.84 4.65 -22.03
N GLY A 94 -8.85 4.04 -21.40
CA GLY A 94 -9.54 2.86 -21.92
C GLY A 94 -8.87 1.52 -21.63
N GLN A 95 -7.67 1.51 -21.03
CA GLN A 95 -7.07 0.28 -20.53
C GLN A 95 -7.75 -0.17 -19.23
N ASP A 96 -7.92 -1.48 -19.07
CA ASP A 96 -8.44 -2.08 -17.84
C ASP A 96 -7.34 -2.12 -16.76
N LEU A 97 -7.29 -1.07 -15.94
CA LEU A 97 -6.33 -0.93 -14.85
C LEU A 97 -6.87 -0.03 -13.74
N SER A 98 -6.26 -0.14 -12.56
CA SER A 98 -6.61 0.66 -11.38
C SER A 98 -5.46 1.55 -10.97
N TRP A 99 -5.72 2.86 -10.90
CA TRP A 99 -4.79 3.85 -10.40
C TRP A 99 -4.94 4.04 -8.89
N HIS A 100 -3.82 3.85 -8.20
CA HIS A 100 -3.64 4.14 -6.78
C HIS A 100 -2.70 5.33 -6.64
N PHE A 101 -3.13 6.38 -5.96
CA PHE A 101 -2.23 7.45 -5.54
C PHE A 101 -1.69 7.12 -4.14
N ILE A 102 -0.37 7.03 -4.03
CA ILE A 102 0.34 6.63 -2.79
C ILE A 102 1.38 7.71 -2.36
N GLY A 103 1.28 8.91 -2.93
CA GLY A 103 2.12 10.06 -2.61
C GLY A 103 1.51 10.99 -1.57
N ALA A 104 2.26 12.02 -1.17
CA ALA A 104 1.75 13.06 -0.29
C ALA A 104 0.64 13.88 -0.98
N ILE A 105 -0.48 14.08 -0.28
CA ILE A 105 -1.65 14.75 -0.85
C ILE A 105 -1.59 16.26 -0.60
N GLN A 106 -1.51 17.02 -1.69
CA GLN A 106 -1.60 18.47 -1.67
C GLN A 106 -3.06 18.91 -1.90
N SER A 107 -3.56 19.84 -1.09
CA SER A 107 -4.97 20.28 -1.14
C SER A 107 -5.38 20.79 -2.53
N ASN A 108 -4.50 21.46 -3.26
CA ASN A 108 -4.78 21.96 -4.62
C ASN A 108 -4.82 20.87 -5.70
N LYS A 109 -4.44 19.63 -5.37
CA LYS A 109 -4.45 18.49 -6.29
C LYS A 109 -5.59 17.49 -6.04
N THR A 110 -6.36 17.67 -4.96
CA THR A 110 -7.44 16.74 -4.58
C THR A 110 -8.48 16.56 -5.68
N ARG A 111 -8.78 17.61 -6.48
CA ARG A 111 -9.77 17.51 -7.56
C ARG A 111 -9.31 16.54 -8.64
N THR A 112 -8.06 16.65 -9.06
CA THR A 112 -7.46 15.74 -10.04
C THR A 112 -7.44 14.31 -9.53
N LEU A 113 -7.05 14.11 -8.26
CA LEU A 113 -7.07 12.78 -7.64
C LEU A 113 -8.47 12.19 -7.58
N ALA A 114 -9.46 12.98 -7.16
CA ALA A 114 -10.85 12.55 -7.06
C ALA A 114 -11.46 12.18 -8.44
N THR A 115 -10.97 12.76 -9.54
CA THR A 115 -11.44 12.43 -10.89
C THR A 115 -10.73 11.21 -11.49
N ILE A 116 -9.43 11.05 -11.24
CA ILE A 116 -8.60 10.08 -11.98
C ILE A 116 -8.38 8.78 -11.20
N ALA A 117 -8.11 8.86 -9.90
CA ALA A 117 -7.73 7.72 -9.11
C ALA A 117 -8.94 6.84 -8.73
N GLN A 118 -8.69 5.54 -8.62
CA GLN A 118 -9.64 4.60 -8.00
C GLN A 118 -9.34 4.45 -6.50
N TRP A 119 -8.06 4.61 -6.13
CA TRP A 119 -7.59 4.53 -4.75
C TRP A 119 -6.69 5.70 -4.35
N VAL A 120 -6.79 6.14 -3.10
CA VAL A 120 -5.86 7.09 -2.47
C VAL A 120 -5.38 6.53 -1.13
N HIS A 121 -4.08 6.30 -1.01
CA HIS A 121 -3.42 5.78 0.19
C HIS A 121 -2.58 6.92 0.76
N GLY A 122 -3.06 7.59 1.79
CA GLY A 122 -2.41 8.83 2.22
C GLY A 122 -3.31 9.86 2.88
N VAL A 123 -4.57 9.55 3.17
CA VAL A 123 -5.46 10.51 3.84
C VAL A 123 -5.02 10.60 5.30
N ASP A 124 -4.61 11.79 5.74
CA ASP A 124 -4.08 12.00 7.10
C ASP A 124 -4.85 13.08 7.88
N ARG A 125 -5.83 13.74 7.24
CA ARG A 125 -6.60 14.83 7.86
C ARG A 125 -7.96 15.03 7.22
N VAL A 126 -8.91 15.53 8.03
CA VAL A 126 -10.31 15.77 7.64
C VAL A 126 -10.44 16.68 6.43
N SER A 127 -9.62 17.74 6.33
CA SER A 127 -9.72 18.71 5.23
C SER A 127 -9.40 18.09 3.87
N ILE A 128 -8.50 17.10 3.80
CA ILE A 128 -8.22 16.35 2.57
C ILE A 128 -9.38 15.39 2.25
N ALA A 129 -9.88 14.67 3.26
CA ALA A 129 -10.99 13.74 3.10
C ALA A 129 -12.24 14.45 2.53
N ARG A 130 -12.66 15.56 3.14
CA ARG A 130 -13.81 16.36 2.66
C ARG A 130 -13.61 16.85 1.24
N ARG A 131 -12.42 17.37 0.90
CA ARG A 131 -12.13 17.82 -0.47
C ARG A 131 -12.20 16.70 -1.49
N LEU A 132 -11.68 15.51 -1.18
CA LEU A 132 -11.77 14.35 -2.06
C LEU A 132 -13.23 13.92 -2.26
N ASN A 133 -14.01 13.87 -1.18
CA ASN A 133 -15.44 13.58 -1.23
C ASN A 133 -16.18 14.56 -2.13
N ASP A 134 -16.08 15.87 -1.84
CA ASP A 134 -16.85 16.92 -2.51
C ASP A 134 -16.48 17.05 -4.00
N GLN A 135 -15.27 16.61 -4.38
CA GLN A 135 -14.75 16.72 -5.73
C GLN A 135 -14.86 15.42 -6.53
N ARG A 136 -15.23 14.29 -5.91
CA ARG A 136 -15.48 13.02 -6.60
C ARG A 136 -16.73 13.16 -7.47
N PRO A 137 -16.65 12.97 -8.80
CA PRO A 137 -17.83 13.06 -9.68
C PRO A 137 -18.90 12.01 -9.37
N ASP A 138 -20.19 12.37 -9.52
CA ASP A 138 -21.33 11.48 -9.22
C ASP A 138 -21.38 10.20 -10.07
N GLY A 139 -20.84 10.24 -11.28
CA GLY A 139 -20.80 9.06 -12.18
C GLY A 139 -19.71 8.04 -11.85
N LEU A 140 -18.86 8.30 -10.86
CA LEU A 140 -17.79 7.38 -10.47
C LEU A 140 -18.13 6.62 -9.19
N PRO A 141 -17.67 5.37 -9.04
CA PRO A 141 -17.75 4.67 -7.76
C PRO A 141 -17.10 5.47 -6.63
N PRO A 142 -17.46 5.24 -5.36
CA PRO A 142 -16.77 5.87 -4.23
C PRO A 142 -15.25 5.68 -4.33
N LEU A 143 -14.50 6.74 -4.04
CA LEU A 143 -13.05 6.69 -4.02
C LEU A 143 -12.60 5.82 -2.86
N GLN A 144 -11.82 4.78 -3.13
CA GLN A 144 -11.30 3.90 -2.11
C GLN A 144 -10.16 4.61 -1.38
N VAL A 145 -10.18 4.62 -0.05
CA VAL A 145 -9.18 5.37 0.73
C VAL A 145 -8.57 4.55 1.86
N CYS A 146 -7.26 4.73 2.04
CA CYS A 146 -6.55 4.29 3.23
C CYS A 146 -6.04 5.51 4.01
N ILE A 147 -6.17 5.46 5.34
CA ILE A 147 -5.59 6.46 6.24
C ILE A 147 -4.09 6.18 6.39
N GLN A 148 -3.24 7.19 6.20
CA GLN A 148 -1.82 7.03 6.49
C GLN A 148 -1.54 7.27 7.97
N VAL A 149 -0.98 6.27 8.64
CA VAL A 149 -0.66 6.31 10.06
C VAL A 149 0.84 6.46 10.26
N ASN A 150 1.23 7.40 11.13
CA ASN A 150 2.60 7.58 11.56
C ASN A 150 2.90 6.67 12.75
N ILE A 151 3.36 5.46 12.44
CA ILE A 151 3.72 4.44 13.44
C ILE A 151 5.08 4.67 14.10
N SER A 152 5.89 5.64 13.67
CA SER A 152 7.20 5.87 14.30
C SER A 152 7.13 6.85 15.47
N GLY A 153 6.03 7.61 15.61
CA GLY A 153 5.87 8.63 16.64
C GLY A 153 6.75 9.88 16.45
N GLU A 154 7.47 9.98 15.33
CA GLU A 154 8.30 11.15 15.02
C GLU A 154 7.43 12.22 14.34
N THR A 155 7.39 13.42 14.91
CA THR A 155 6.58 14.53 14.39
C THR A 155 6.96 14.98 12.97
N SER A 156 8.16 14.64 12.51
CA SER A 156 8.66 14.94 11.16
C SER A 156 8.11 14.02 10.07
N LYS A 157 7.51 12.87 10.43
CA LYS A 157 6.98 11.91 9.46
C LYS A 157 5.51 12.15 9.16
N SER A 158 5.15 11.92 7.90
CA SER A 158 3.77 12.08 7.42
C SER A 158 2.84 11.00 7.97
N GLY A 159 1.57 11.36 8.14
CA GLY A 159 0.52 10.49 8.65
C GLY A 159 -0.08 11.01 9.95
N ILE A 160 -1.26 10.49 10.27
CA ILE A 160 -1.97 10.77 11.53
C ILE A 160 -1.37 9.95 12.68
N ASP A 161 -1.38 10.52 13.89
CA ASP A 161 -1.00 9.80 15.10
C ASP A 161 -2.11 8.84 15.58
N ASP A 162 -1.73 7.87 16.42
CA ASP A 162 -2.64 6.84 16.94
C ASP A 162 -3.82 7.42 17.74
N ALA A 163 -3.64 8.57 18.42
CA ALA A 163 -4.68 9.19 19.24
C ALA A 163 -5.75 9.90 18.39
N SER A 164 -5.34 10.50 17.28
CA SER A 164 -6.22 11.21 16.35
C SER A 164 -6.87 10.30 15.30
N LEU A 165 -6.35 9.08 15.11
CA LEU A 165 -6.83 8.11 14.12
C LEU A 165 -8.33 7.78 14.23
N PRO A 166 -8.91 7.48 15.41
CA PRO A 166 -10.33 7.13 15.52
C PRO A 166 -11.26 8.24 15.00
N ALA A 167 -11.01 9.49 15.39
CA ALA A 167 -11.84 10.63 14.98
C ALA A 167 -11.80 10.87 13.46
N LEU A 168 -10.64 10.64 12.83
CA LEU A 168 -10.53 10.71 11.37
C LEU A 168 -11.31 9.56 10.70
N ALA A 169 -11.20 8.34 11.21
CA ALA A 169 -11.92 7.18 10.67
C ALA A 169 -13.44 7.36 10.75
N GLU A 170 -13.97 7.85 11.88
CA GLU A 170 -15.37 8.24 12.06
C GLU A 170 -15.79 9.27 11.00
N THR A 171 -15.01 10.34 10.82
CA THR A 171 -15.30 11.36 9.80
C THR A 171 -15.32 10.77 8.39
N LEU A 172 -14.39 9.87 8.04
CA LEU A 172 -14.35 9.26 6.71
C LEU A 172 -15.54 8.33 6.45
N ALA A 173 -16.05 7.65 7.48
CA ALA A 173 -17.20 6.76 7.37
C ALA A 173 -18.49 7.51 6.99
N GLU A 174 -18.58 8.81 7.32
CA GLU A 174 -19.72 9.67 6.99
C GLU A 174 -19.67 10.27 5.57
N LEU A 175 -18.56 10.09 4.83
CA LEU A 175 -18.36 10.71 3.52
C LEU A 175 -18.82 9.78 2.39
N PRO A 176 -20.00 10.02 1.77
CA PRO A 176 -20.67 9.03 0.91
C PRO A 176 -19.95 8.76 -0.41
N ARG A 177 -19.07 9.67 -0.86
CA ARG A 177 -18.29 9.50 -2.09
C ARG A 177 -16.91 8.91 -1.83
N LEU A 178 -16.59 8.58 -0.58
CA LEU A 178 -15.42 7.82 -0.19
C LEU A 178 -15.83 6.45 0.35
N ARG A 179 -14.92 5.49 0.27
CA ARG A 179 -15.01 4.24 1.01
C ARG A 179 -13.71 4.06 1.78
N LEU A 180 -13.78 4.17 3.11
CA LEU A 180 -12.66 3.83 3.97
C LEU A 180 -12.42 2.31 3.88
N ARG A 181 -11.23 1.92 3.46
CA ARG A 181 -10.86 0.51 3.24
C ARG A 181 -9.83 -0.01 4.25
N GLY A 182 -9.07 0.88 4.87
CA GLY A 182 -8.12 0.49 5.91
C GLY A 182 -6.99 1.49 6.08
N LEU A 183 -5.81 0.98 6.39
CA LEU A 183 -4.67 1.77 6.82
C LEU A 183 -3.46 1.60 5.89
N MET A 184 -2.61 2.61 5.88
CA MET A 184 -1.34 2.63 5.16
C MET A 184 -0.23 3.15 6.07
N THR A 185 0.98 2.61 5.91
CA THR A 185 2.15 3.20 6.53
C THR A 185 3.41 3.08 5.68
N ILE A 186 4.37 3.96 5.96
CA ILE A 186 5.73 3.95 5.44
C ILE A 186 6.66 4.04 6.66
N PRO A 187 7.13 2.91 7.20
CA PRO A 187 8.01 2.90 8.36
C PRO A 187 9.37 3.56 8.06
N ALA A 188 10.16 3.78 9.11
CA ALA A 188 11.58 4.06 8.93
C ALA A 188 12.26 2.83 8.29
N PRO A 189 13.21 3.02 7.34
CA PRO A 189 13.98 1.91 6.81
C PRO A 189 14.73 1.15 7.91
N SER A 190 14.77 -0.17 7.80
CA SER A 190 15.54 -1.04 8.68
C SER A 190 15.85 -2.32 7.94
N ASP A 191 17.04 -2.89 8.17
CA ASP A 191 17.42 -4.21 7.66
C ASP A 191 17.14 -5.34 8.69
N ASP A 192 16.66 -4.98 9.88
CA ASP A 192 16.31 -5.92 10.94
C ASP A 192 14.85 -6.34 10.81
N PHE A 193 14.64 -7.63 10.55
CA PHE A 193 13.33 -8.22 10.33
C PHE A 193 12.36 -8.01 11.50
N ASP A 194 12.84 -8.07 12.75
CA ASP A 194 11.99 -7.91 13.92
C ASP A 194 11.63 -6.43 14.15
N ILE A 195 12.52 -5.49 13.82
CA ILE A 195 12.20 -4.05 13.78
C ILE A 195 11.10 -3.78 12.74
N GLN A 196 11.26 -4.31 11.53
CA GLN A 196 10.26 -4.16 10.46
C GLN A 196 8.90 -4.72 10.92
N ARG A 197 8.88 -5.93 11.48
CA ARG A 197 7.64 -6.55 11.99
C ARG A 197 6.98 -5.75 13.09
N ARG A 198 7.73 -5.27 14.09
CA ARG A 198 7.14 -4.44 15.17
C ARG A 198 6.43 -3.20 14.61
N ALA A 199 6.98 -2.59 13.58
CA ALA A 199 6.38 -1.45 12.92
C ALA A 199 5.02 -1.84 12.26
N PHE A 200 5.00 -2.91 11.47
CA PHE A 200 3.77 -3.36 10.81
C PHE A 200 2.73 -3.94 11.76
N ALA A 201 3.14 -4.61 12.84
CA ALA A 201 2.26 -5.11 13.88
C ALA A 201 1.46 -3.98 14.54
N ARG A 202 2.07 -2.80 14.74
CA ARG A 202 1.36 -1.61 15.25
C ARG A 202 0.27 -1.14 14.29
N LEU A 203 0.53 -1.15 12.98
CA LEU A 203 -0.50 -0.79 12.00
C LEU A 203 -1.66 -1.80 12.00
N ARG A 204 -1.36 -3.11 12.06
CA ARG A 204 -2.39 -4.15 12.17
C ARG A 204 -3.25 -3.94 13.42
N GLN A 205 -2.62 -3.74 14.58
CA GLN A 205 -3.33 -3.49 15.84
C GLN A 205 -4.24 -2.24 15.74
N ALA A 206 -3.75 -1.15 15.14
CA ALA A 206 -4.57 0.03 14.90
C ALA A 206 -5.78 -0.26 14.00
N GLN A 207 -5.64 -1.10 12.98
CA GLN A 207 -6.77 -1.55 12.15
C GLN A 207 -7.74 -2.42 12.95
N ASP A 208 -7.25 -3.39 13.71
CA ASP A 208 -8.07 -4.25 14.56
C ASP A 208 -8.90 -3.43 15.57
N ASP A 209 -8.31 -2.37 16.12
CA ASP A 209 -8.98 -1.43 17.03
C ASP A 209 -10.13 -0.68 16.34
N LEU A 210 -9.94 -0.23 15.10
CA LEU A 210 -10.99 0.40 14.30
C LEU A 210 -12.09 -0.59 13.91
N ILE A 211 -11.73 -1.84 13.58
CA ILE A 211 -12.72 -2.90 13.30
C ILE A 211 -13.58 -3.16 14.54
N ARG A 212 -12.98 -3.24 15.73
CA ARG A 212 -13.74 -3.39 17.00
C ARG A 212 -14.64 -2.19 17.31
N ARG A 213 -14.35 -1.01 16.74
CA ARG A 213 -15.21 0.18 16.80
C ARG A 213 -16.33 0.19 15.75
N GLY A 214 -16.41 -0.84 14.90
CA GLY A 214 -17.48 -1.02 13.92
C GLY A 214 -17.12 -0.60 12.49
N HIS A 215 -15.85 -0.30 12.19
CA HIS A 215 -15.42 -0.01 10.83
C HIS A 215 -15.21 -1.30 10.01
N ASP A 216 -15.71 -1.33 8.77
CA ASP A 216 -15.48 -2.40 7.81
C ASP A 216 -14.17 -2.16 7.04
N LEU A 217 -13.05 -2.67 7.56
CA LEU A 217 -11.71 -2.46 7.01
C LEU A 217 -11.09 -3.78 6.54
N ASP A 218 -10.56 -3.80 5.32
CA ASP A 218 -9.99 -4.99 4.67
C ASP A 218 -8.59 -4.76 4.07
N THR A 219 -8.06 -3.53 4.18
CA THR A 219 -6.84 -3.13 3.49
C THR A 219 -5.72 -2.66 4.43
N LEU A 220 -4.67 -3.47 4.57
CA LEU A 220 -3.39 -3.06 5.13
C LEU A 220 -2.38 -2.83 4.00
N SER A 221 -2.28 -1.57 3.58
CA SER A 221 -1.32 -1.13 2.57
C SER A 221 0.04 -0.90 3.25
N MET A 222 0.89 -1.91 3.28
CA MET A 222 2.21 -1.87 3.91
C MET A 222 3.18 -2.88 3.29
N GLY A 223 4.48 -2.63 3.41
CA GLY A 223 5.52 -3.40 2.74
C GLY A 223 5.89 -2.87 1.35
N MET A 224 7.19 -2.91 1.10
CA MET A 224 7.92 -2.51 -0.11
C MET A 224 8.97 -3.59 -0.41
N SER A 225 9.84 -3.35 -1.40
CA SER A 225 10.81 -4.36 -1.86
C SER A 225 11.68 -4.96 -0.74
N ASP A 226 12.03 -4.19 0.29
CA ASP A 226 13.04 -4.56 1.27
C ASP A 226 12.45 -5.10 2.60
N ASP A 227 11.13 -4.96 2.77
CA ASP A 227 10.42 -5.30 4.01
C ASP A 227 9.09 -6.06 3.75
N LEU A 228 8.91 -6.57 2.52
CA LEU A 228 7.73 -7.31 2.06
C LEU A 228 7.42 -8.52 2.96
N GLU A 229 8.42 -9.32 3.30
CA GLU A 229 8.23 -10.51 4.14
C GLU A 229 7.72 -10.15 5.53
N ALA A 230 8.30 -9.11 6.14
CA ALA A 230 7.89 -8.63 7.45
C ALA A 230 6.46 -8.06 7.40
N ALA A 231 6.12 -7.33 6.35
CA ALA A 231 4.78 -6.81 6.15
C ALA A 231 3.74 -7.94 6.00
N ILE A 232 4.05 -8.97 5.21
CA ILE A 232 3.17 -10.14 5.02
C ILE A 232 3.00 -10.91 6.33
N ALA A 233 4.07 -11.10 7.09
CA ALA A 233 4.04 -11.74 8.42
C ALA A 233 3.09 -11.02 9.38
N GLU A 234 2.93 -9.70 9.22
CA GLU A 234 2.07 -8.87 10.05
C GLU A 234 0.73 -8.50 9.40
N GLY A 235 0.30 -9.23 8.37
CA GLY A 235 -1.06 -9.12 7.85
C GLY A 235 -1.24 -8.16 6.69
N ALA A 236 -0.18 -7.72 6.01
CA ALA A 236 -0.31 -6.90 4.81
C ALA A 236 -1.26 -7.56 3.79
N THR A 237 -2.21 -6.78 3.26
CA THR A 237 -3.10 -7.23 2.18
C THR A 237 -2.77 -6.55 0.85
N LEU A 238 -1.92 -5.53 0.87
CA LEU A 238 -1.41 -4.86 -0.31
C LEU A 238 0.05 -4.41 -0.11
N VAL A 239 0.97 -4.98 -0.90
CA VAL A 239 2.40 -4.64 -0.91
C VAL A 239 2.75 -3.76 -2.10
N ARG A 240 3.67 -2.82 -1.93
CA ARG A 240 3.97 -1.76 -2.91
C ARG A 240 5.38 -1.89 -3.46
N VAL A 241 5.53 -2.42 -4.68
CA VAL A 241 6.85 -2.75 -5.24
C VAL A 241 7.12 -1.94 -6.50
N GLY A 242 8.26 -1.23 -6.53
CA GLY A 242 8.66 -0.39 -7.66
C GLY A 242 9.94 -0.88 -8.34
N THR A 243 11.10 -0.57 -7.74
CA THR A 243 12.44 -0.87 -8.30
C THR A 243 12.62 -2.33 -8.72
N ALA A 244 12.07 -3.28 -7.96
CA ALA A 244 12.19 -4.69 -8.30
C ALA A 244 11.38 -5.09 -9.55
N ILE A 245 10.35 -4.31 -9.93
CA ILE A 245 9.53 -4.54 -11.14
C ILE A 245 10.06 -3.75 -12.34
N PHE A 246 10.38 -2.48 -12.16
CA PHE A 246 10.69 -1.59 -13.28
C PHE A 246 12.19 -1.33 -13.47
N GLY A 247 13.03 -1.83 -12.56
CA GLY A 247 14.47 -1.58 -12.55
C GLY A 247 14.84 -0.23 -11.95
N ARG A 248 16.14 -0.01 -11.75
CA ARG A 248 16.67 1.33 -11.45
C ARG A 248 16.64 2.15 -12.74
N ARG A 249 16.27 3.43 -12.63
CA ARG A 249 16.33 4.41 -13.72
C ARG A 249 17.65 4.32 -14.49
N SER A 250 17.58 4.30 -15.83
CA SER A 250 18.67 4.80 -16.65
C SER A 250 18.76 6.29 -16.37
N GLY A 251 19.89 6.75 -15.84
CA GLY A 251 20.15 8.18 -15.59
C GLY A 251 20.17 8.98 -16.88
#